data_AF-A0A6B1BWK6-F1
#
_entry.id   AF-A0A6B1BWK6-F1
#
_cell.length_a   1.000
_cell.length_b   1.000
_cell.length_c   1.000
_cell.angle_alpha   90.00
_cell.angle_beta   90.00
_cell.angle_gamma   90.00
#
_symmetry.space_group_name_H-M   'P 1'
#
loop_
_entity.id
_entity.type
_entity.pdbx_description
1 polymer ?
#
loop_
_entity_poly.entity_id
_entity_poly.type
_entity_poly.pdbx_seq_one_letter_code
_entity_poly.pdbx_strand_id
1 'polypeptide(L)'
;MPDTNRTPAESRRRRLIFVLLAVLSAFFVLFAACGANGDDDAGAAAPADYDMPAASVESTSEGLDRPASDDAPMEEAASEEVAIVETVSDDGGLAVPTALTPADLGRDIIYTAEISVQAEDVEAASREAVAIVQRLGGIVFSQNTRTEPSPRTNITFKVLPQDFSTALERLSGVGKLVDQSITSDDVTEIIVDLRSRIITAEASVDRLRNFLQQATDLEDVAELERELLDRETTLERLRGQLRTLENQVDLATITLTITQSPTVLPDTGILVTAWVSESADDPCLGVQNITVEPETDVYLCLEVENSGTSALTDVEVSTRNLRLNLDNFRPVQGNFNRIEPNELMAAVLELPIEDGRLAGRVATRGLPIELEVTATPVNFDGTALDEVWGESVVWVQVDTDDALPGFGDSVSDGASGVVAVFSVILIVVGVLLPFLPIIAAIAALIWWIRRRRRKTESPPPPAT
;
A
#
# COMPACT_ATOMS: atom_id res chain seq x y z
N MET A 1 10.52 16.43 96.23
CA MET A 1 9.40 17.41 96.19
C MET A 1 10.04 18.79 96.16
N PRO A 2 9.63 19.74 95.29
CA PRO A 2 8.40 19.88 94.48
C PRO A 2 8.72 19.86 92.96
N ASP A 3 7.85 20.02 91.97
CA ASP A 3 6.39 20.04 91.85
C ASP A 3 6.08 19.65 90.39
N THR A 4 5.27 18.61 90.22
CA THR A 4 4.64 18.25 88.95
C THR A 4 3.33 18.99 88.83
N ASN A 5 3.26 20.02 87.99
CA ASN A 5 1.98 20.56 87.51
C ASN A 5 2.14 21.13 86.08
N ARG A 6 2.14 20.23 85.09
CA ARG A 6 1.84 20.61 83.69
C ARG A 6 0.35 20.42 83.47
N THR A 7 -0.34 21.51 83.15
CA THR A 7 -1.78 21.55 82.91
C THR A 7 -2.16 20.80 81.61
N PRO A 8 -3.35 20.19 81.53
CA PRO A 8 -3.77 19.32 80.42
C PRO A 8 -4.06 20.05 79.08
N ALA A 9 -3.79 21.34 78.97
CA ALA A 9 -4.08 22.15 77.78
C ALA A 9 -2.96 22.12 76.72
N GLU A 10 -1.71 21.87 77.09
CA GLU A 10 -0.57 21.82 76.15
C GLU A 10 -0.46 20.48 75.39
N SER A 11 -0.96 19.39 75.97
CA SER A 11 -0.86 18.05 75.37
C SER A 11 -1.79 17.86 74.18
N ARG A 12 -2.95 18.52 74.15
CA ARG A 12 -3.90 18.46 73.03
C ARG A 12 -3.42 19.24 71.80
N ARG A 13 -2.76 20.40 71.99
CA ARG A 13 -2.19 21.17 70.86
C ARG A 13 -0.99 20.45 70.23
N ARG A 14 -0.12 19.83 71.04
CA ARG A 14 1.00 19.03 70.51
C ARG A 14 0.53 17.77 69.79
N ARG A 15 -0.50 17.06 70.30
CA ARG A 15 -1.08 15.91 69.59
C ARG A 15 -1.77 16.29 68.28
N LEU A 16 -2.43 17.45 68.21
CA LEU A 16 -3.04 17.91 66.95
C LEU A 16 -1.99 18.31 65.91
N ILE A 17 -0.90 18.96 66.33
CA ILE A 17 0.22 19.35 65.44
C ILE A 17 0.96 18.11 64.92
N PHE A 18 1.19 17.10 65.77
CA PHE A 18 1.80 15.83 65.33
C PHE A 18 0.92 15.04 64.37
N VAL A 19 -0.41 15.03 64.56
CA VAL A 19 -1.33 14.38 63.61
C VAL A 19 -1.40 15.15 62.28
N LEU A 20 -1.36 16.48 62.31
CA LEU A 20 -1.33 17.31 61.09
C LEU A 20 -0.02 17.14 60.32
N LEU A 21 1.13 17.06 61.00
CA LEU A 21 2.42 16.77 60.38
C LEU A 21 2.49 15.34 59.83
N ALA A 22 1.92 14.36 60.54
CA ALA A 22 1.87 12.97 60.06
C ALA A 22 0.99 12.81 58.81
N VAL A 23 -0.16 13.49 58.75
CA VAL A 23 -1.04 13.48 57.57
C VAL A 23 -0.41 14.24 56.40
N LEU A 24 0.32 15.33 56.65
CA LEU A 24 1.06 16.05 55.60
C LEU A 24 2.24 15.21 55.05
N SER A 25 2.91 14.45 55.93
CA SER A 25 3.99 13.53 55.51
C SER A 25 3.48 12.31 54.75
N ALA A 26 2.31 11.77 55.10
CA ALA A 26 1.69 10.65 54.37
C ALA A 26 1.19 11.07 52.97
N PHE A 27 0.82 12.34 52.79
CA PHE A 27 0.40 12.88 51.50
C PHE A 27 1.59 13.12 50.54
N PHE A 28 2.78 13.41 51.06
CA PHE A 28 3.99 13.63 50.25
C PHE A 28 4.60 12.32 49.73
N VAL A 29 4.42 11.20 50.45
CA VAL A 29 4.93 9.87 50.04
C VAL A 29 4.11 9.24 48.90
N LEU A 30 2.87 9.67 48.68
CA LEU A 30 2.03 9.21 47.56
C LEU A 30 2.35 9.88 46.21
N PHE A 31 3.13 10.96 46.18
CA PHE A 31 3.50 11.67 44.95
C PHE A 31 4.90 11.34 44.42
N ALA A 32 5.71 10.56 45.15
CA ALA A 32 7.06 10.18 44.74
C ALA A 32 7.13 8.85 43.94
N ALA A 33 5.98 8.29 43.54
CA ALA A 33 5.90 7.01 42.83
C ALA A 33 5.18 7.15 41.48
N CYS A 34 5.64 8.05 40.62
CA CYS A 34 5.58 7.93 39.15
C CYS A 34 6.46 9.03 38.55
N GLY A 35 7.66 8.65 38.15
CA GLY A 35 8.65 9.47 37.47
C GLY A 35 9.62 8.56 36.75
N ALA A 36 9.10 7.86 35.74
CA ALA A 36 9.89 7.13 34.75
C ALA A 36 9.53 7.71 33.39
N ASN A 37 10.56 8.17 32.68
CA ASN A 37 10.49 8.86 31.40
C ASN A 37 9.78 8.01 30.34
N GLY A 38 8.87 8.65 29.58
CA GLY A 38 8.32 8.12 28.35
C GLY A 38 8.65 9.09 27.23
N ASP A 39 9.44 8.61 26.27
CA ASP A 39 9.62 9.19 24.95
C ASP A 39 8.32 8.99 24.14
N ASP A 40 7.87 10.06 23.46
CA ASP A 40 6.78 10.01 22.50
C ASP A 40 7.35 9.73 21.11
N ASP A 41 7.03 8.57 20.54
CA ASP A 41 7.04 8.34 19.10
C ASP A 41 5.65 7.84 18.68
N ALA A 42 5.08 8.52 17.69
CA ALA A 42 3.75 8.22 17.17
C ALA A 42 3.86 7.53 15.80
N GLY A 43 3.21 6.36 15.67
CA GLY A 43 2.65 5.93 14.39
C GLY A 43 2.69 4.44 14.09
N ALA A 44 1.62 3.71 14.46
CA ALA A 44 0.98 2.72 13.58
C ALA A 44 -0.35 2.24 14.20
N ALA A 45 -1.44 2.41 13.44
CA ALA A 45 -2.77 1.97 13.81
C ALA A 45 -3.00 0.50 13.45
N ALA A 46 -3.55 -0.27 14.39
CA ALA A 46 -4.22 -1.55 14.14
C ALA A 46 -5.51 -1.63 14.97
N PRO A 47 -6.58 -2.27 14.47
CA PRO A 47 -7.91 -2.24 15.07
C PRO A 47 -8.14 -3.35 16.11
N ALA A 48 -9.21 -3.15 16.88
CA ALA A 48 -9.62 -3.92 18.04
C ALA A 48 -10.08 -5.36 17.74
N ASP A 49 -9.66 -6.27 18.62
CA ASP A 49 -10.19 -7.62 18.80
C ASP A 49 -11.65 -7.60 19.27
N TYR A 50 -12.50 -8.33 18.54
CA TYR A 50 -13.77 -8.86 19.03
C TYR A 50 -13.63 -10.37 19.24
N ASP A 51 -13.95 -10.77 20.47
CA ASP A 51 -13.99 -12.13 20.98
C ASP A 51 -15.24 -12.89 20.47
N MET A 52 -15.07 -14.09 19.90
CA MET A 52 -16.08 -15.16 19.75
C MET A 52 -15.38 -16.51 19.51
N PRO A 53 -16.03 -17.66 19.82
CA PRO A 53 -15.38 -18.86 20.33
C PRO A 53 -14.90 -19.83 19.25
N ALA A 54 -13.91 -20.63 19.63
CA ALA A 54 -13.33 -21.72 18.85
C ALA A 54 -14.29 -22.90 18.69
N ALA A 55 -14.58 -23.26 17.45
CA ALA A 55 -15.03 -24.60 17.08
C ALA A 55 -13.83 -25.37 16.53
N SER A 56 -13.35 -26.34 17.31
CA SER A 56 -12.32 -27.30 16.92
C SER A 56 -12.92 -28.38 16.03
N VAL A 57 -12.27 -28.63 14.90
CA VAL A 57 -12.52 -29.75 14.00
C VAL A 57 -11.93 -31.01 14.65
N GLU A 58 -12.80 -31.96 15.01
CA GLU A 58 -12.44 -33.32 15.38
C GLU A 58 -12.34 -34.17 14.10
N SER A 59 -11.16 -34.71 13.84
CA SER A 59 -10.92 -35.77 12.88
C SER A 59 -11.24 -37.12 13.54
N THR A 60 -12.38 -37.70 13.19
CA THR A 60 -12.75 -39.07 13.61
C THR A 60 -12.88 -39.96 12.39
N SER A 61 -11.94 -40.89 12.30
CA SER A 61 -11.95 -42.06 11.43
C SER A 61 -12.69 -43.22 12.10
N GLU A 62 -13.90 -43.53 11.63
CA GLU A 62 -14.64 -44.80 11.80
C GLU A 62 -15.67 -44.79 10.64
N GLY A 63 -15.79 -45.78 9.76
CA GLY A 63 -15.75 -47.22 9.97
C GLY A 63 -17.20 -47.75 9.97
N LEU A 64 -17.82 -47.92 8.79
CA LEU A 64 -19.08 -48.67 8.63
C LEU A 64 -19.28 -49.20 7.19
N ASP A 65 -18.69 -50.37 6.97
CA ASP A 65 -19.34 -51.65 6.65
C ASP A 65 -20.61 -51.68 5.76
N ARG A 66 -20.47 -52.32 4.57
CA ARG A 66 -21.32 -53.39 3.97
C ARG A 66 -21.46 -53.26 2.43
N PRO A 67 -21.70 -54.36 1.69
CA PRO A 67 -21.03 -55.66 1.74
C PRO A 67 -20.41 -56.01 0.36
N ALA A 68 -19.54 -57.02 0.37
CA ALA A 68 -19.04 -57.68 -0.82
C ALA A 68 -20.13 -58.43 -1.59
N SER A 69 -20.05 -58.37 -2.92
CA SER A 69 -20.65 -59.35 -3.82
C SER A 69 -19.67 -59.68 -4.95
N ASP A 70 -19.15 -60.90 -4.87
CA ASP A 70 -18.73 -61.83 -5.93
C ASP A 70 -17.87 -61.34 -7.11
N ASP A 71 -16.60 -61.76 -7.03
CA ASP A 71 -15.81 -62.20 -8.17
C ASP A 71 -16.49 -63.37 -8.91
N ALA A 72 -16.70 -63.21 -10.21
CA ALA A 72 -16.78 -64.28 -11.20
C ALA A 72 -16.45 -63.73 -12.60
N PRO A 73 -15.94 -64.56 -13.52
CA PRO A 73 -14.81 -64.21 -14.38
C PRO A 73 -15.21 -63.61 -15.73
N MET A 74 -14.30 -62.78 -16.24
CA MET A 74 -14.30 -62.31 -17.63
C MET A 74 -13.80 -63.45 -18.53
N GLU A 75 -14.74 -64.11 -19.21
CA GLU A 75 -14.50 -65.02 -20.34
C GLU A 75 -14.81 -64.30 -21.66
N GLU A 76 -14.08 -64.71 -22.70
CA GLU A 76 -14.11 -64.24 -24.07
C GLU A 76 -15.51 -64.02 -24.66
N ALA A 77 -15.63 -62.97 -25.48
CA ALA A 77 -16.45 -63.05 -26.69
C ALA A 77 -15.88 -62.14 -27.79
N ALA A 78 -15.27 -62.81 -28.76
CA ALA A 78 -15.42 -62.60 -30.19
C ALA A 78 -15.16 -61.19 -30.76
N SER A 79 -13.99 -61.11 -31.39
CA SER A 79 -13.72 -60.39 -32.63
C SER A 79 -14.91 -60.32 -33.60
N GLU A 80 -15.27 -59.11 -34.03
CA GLU A 80 -15.79 -58.87 -35.37
C GLU A 80 -14.78 -58.03 -36.17
N GLU A 81 -14.47 -58.60 -37.31
CA GLU A 81 -13.45 -58.26 -38.29
C GLU A 81 -13.94 -57.08 -39.14
N VAL A 82 -13.24 -55.94 -39.09
CA VAL A 82 -13.39 -54.90 -40.13
C VAL A 82 -12.13 -54.94 -40.99
N ALA A 83 -12.33 -55.46 -42.19
CA ALA A 83 -11.32 -55.59 -43.23
C ALA A 83 -10.70 -54.23 -43.57
N ILE A 84 -9.41 -54.08 -43.27
CA ILE A 84 -8.59 -52.99 -43.79
C ILE A 84 -8.17 -53.42 -45.19
N VAL A 85 -8.68 -52.70 -46.19
CA VAL A 85 -8.23 -52.84 -47.57
C VAL A 85 -6.80 -52.32 -47.66
N GLU A 86 -5.85 -53.24 -47.68
CA GLU A 86 -4.44 -52.96 -47.95
C GLU A 86 -4.28 -52.58 -49.43
N THR A 87 -4.19 -51.27 -49.70
CA THR A 87 -3.62 -50.78 -50.96
C THR A 87 -2.23 -50.26 -50.66
N VAL A 88 -1.24 -51.11 -50.91
CA VAL A 88 0.17 -50.74 -50.95
C VAL A 88 0.36 -49.84 -52.16
N SER A 89 0.70 -48.58 -51.91
CA SER A 89 1.43 -47.74 -52.87
C SER A 89 2.48 -46.97 -52.10
N ASP A 90 3.71 -47.37 -52.40
CA ASP A 90 4.99 -46.85 -51.99
C ASP A 90 5.18 -45.42 -52.53
N ASP A 91 5.22 -44.44 -51.63
CA ASP A 91 6.12 -43.29 -51.76
C ASP A 91 6.43 -42.73 -50.37
N GLY A 92 7.73 -42.62 -50.08
CA GLY A 92 8.28 -42.26 -48.78
C GLY A 92 8.12 -40.78 -48.49
N GLY A 93 7.08 -40.46 -47.72
CA GLY A 93 6.99 -39.24 -46.94
C GLY A 93 6.44 -39.59 -45.57
N LEU A 94 7.23 -39.39 -44.51
CA LEU A 94 6.72 -39.40 -43.14
C LEU A 94 5.75 -38.24 -42.99
N ALA A 95 4.48 -38.47 -43.36
CA ALA A 95 3.39 -37.62 -42.97
C ALA A 95 3.27 -37.75 -41.46
N VAL A 96 3.78 -36.74 -40.75
CA VAL A 96 3.39 -36.48 -39.36
C VAL A 96 1.86 -36.53 -39.35
N PRO A 97 1.21 -37.35 -38.50
CA PRO A 97 -0.23 -37.36 -38.45
C PRO A 97 -0.67 -35.94 -38.10
N THR A 98 -1.32 -35.26 -39.04
CA THR A 98 -2.05 -34.03 -38.76
C THR A 98 -2.97 -34.37 -37.60
N ALA A 99 -2.73 -33.72 -36.45
CA ALA A 99 -3.58 -33.92 -35.29
C ALA A 99 -5.01 -33.60 -35.72
N LEU A 100 -5.88 -34.62 -35.74
CA LEU A 100 -7.29 -34.45 -36.05
C LEU A 100 -7.84 -33.41 -35.09
N THR A 101 -8.33 -32.30 -35.64
CA THR A 101 -9.03 -31.33 -34.83
C THR A 101 -10.36 -31.96 -34.42
N PRO A 102 -10.94 -31.62 -33.26
CA PRO A 102 -12.23 -32.17 -32.89
C PRO A 102 -13.37 -31.90 -33.88
N ALA A 103 -13.25 -30.86 -34.72
CA ALA A 103 -14.14 -30.61 -35.85
C ALA A 103 -14.07 -31.75 -36.90
N ASP A 104 -12.90 -32.35 -37.12
CA ASP A 104 -12.70 -33.50 -38.01
C ASP A 104 -13.34 -34.79 -37.47
N LEU A 105 -13.67 -34.83 -36.18
CA LEU A 105 -14.35 -35.94 -35.52
C LEU A 105 -15.88 -35.77 -35.50
N GLY A 106 -16.41 -34.73 -36.13
CA GLY A 106 -17.85 -34.44 -36.13
C GLY A 106 -18.40 -34.04 -34.77
N ARG A 107 -17.56 -33.43 -33.91
CA ARG A 107 -17.95 -32.92 -32.60
C ARG A 107 -18.24 -31.43 -32.67
N ASP A 108 -19.29 -31.01 -31.97
CA ASP A 108 -19.66 -29.62 -31.82
C ASP A 108 -18.93 -29.04 -30.60
N ILE A 109 -17.83 -28.30 -30.84
CA ILE A 109 -17.00 -27.71 -29.78
C ILE A 109 -16.99 -26.20 -29.88
N ILE A 110 -17.17 -25.55 -28.73
CA ILE A 110 -17.02 -24.11 -28.58
C ILE A 110 -15.59 -23.82 -28.14
N TYR A 111 -14.88 -23.02 -28.93
CA TYR A 111 -13.54 -22.54 -28.61
C TYR A 111 -13.57 -21.09 -28.14
N THR A 112 -13.01 -20.85 -26.96
CA THR A 112 -12.80 -19.50 -26.42
C THR A 112 -11.37 -19.33 -25.92
N ALA A 113 -10.79 -18.16 -26.17
CA ALA A 113 -9.51 -17.80 -25.60
C ALA A 113 -9.49 -16.34 -25.14
N GLU A 114 -8.77 -16.11 -24.06
CA GLU A 114 -8.42 -14.78 -23.56
C GLU A 114 -6.89 -14.68 -23.56
N ILE A 115 -6.36 -13.63 -24.18
CA ILE A 115 -4.92 -13.38 -24.29
C ILE A 115 -4.66 -11.96 -23.79
N SER A 116 -3.67 -11.81 -22.93
CA SER A 116 -3.14 -10.50 -22.53
C SER A 116 -1.71 -10.35 -22.98
N VAL A 117 -1.41 -9.30 -23.73
CA VAL A 117 -0.06 -8.96 -24.21
C VAL A 117 0.32 -7.54 -23.81
N GLN A 118 1.62 -7.33 -23.57
CA GLN A 118 2.22 -6.03 -23.37
C GLN A 118 2.98 -5.60 -24.62
N ALA A 119 2.74 -4.38 -25.10
CA ALA A 119 3.43 -3.79 -26.25
C ALA A 119 3.92 -2.37 -25.92
N GLU A 120 5.02 -1.95 -26.54
CA GLU A 120 5.53 -0.57 -26.42
C GLU A 120 4.56 0.44 -27.06
N ASP A 121 4.09 0.11 -28.26
CA ASP A 121 3.07 0.86 -29.00
C ASP A 121 1.80 0.00 -29.17
N VAL A 122 0.78 0.35 -28.38
CA VAL A 122 -0.52 -0.35 -28.37
C VAL A 122 -1.26 -0.18 -29.71
N GLU A 123 -1.11 0.93 -30.40
CA GLU A 123 -1.79 1.19 -31.67
C GLU A 123 -1.16 0.40 -32.82
N ALA A 124 0.18 0.35 -32.87
CA ALA A 124 0.91 -0.50 -33.81
C ALA A 124 0.56 -1.99 -33.62
N ALA A 125 0.63 -2.48 -32.39
CA ALA A 125 0.29 -3.87 -32.06
C ALA A 125 -1.18 -4.20 -32.39
N SER A 126 -2.11 -3.25 -32.13
CA SER A 126 -3.52 -3.40 -32.49
C SER A 126 -3.73 -3.59 -34.00
N ARG A 127 -3.08 -2.76 -34.83
CA ARG A 127 -3.17 -2.88 -36.29
C ARG A 127 -2.58 -4.19 -36.80
N GLU A 128 -1.47 -4.63 -36.21
CA GLU A 128 -0.86 -5.91 -36.55
C GLU A 128 -1.77 -7.10 -36.20
N ALA A 129 -2.36 -7.10 -35.00
CA ALA A 129 -3.30 -8.14 -34.56
C ALA A 129 -4.51 -8.26 -35.51
N VAL A 130 -5.09 -7.13 -35.91
CA VAL A 130 -6.20 -7.10 -36.88
C VAL A 130 -5.75 -7.68 -38.23
N ALA A 131 -4.57 -7.31 -38.73
CA ALA A 131 -4.05 -7.82 -39.99
C ALA A 131 -3.75 -9.33 -39.94
N ILE A 132 -3.29 -9.85 -38.81
CA ILE A 132 -3.08 -11.29 -38.58
C ILE A 132 -4.40 -12.05 -38.74
N VAL A 133 -5.45 -11.63 -38.05
CA VAL A 133 -6.74 -12.32 -38.03
C VAL A 133 -7.44 -12.23 -39.40
N GLN A 134 -7.38 -11.08 -40.06
CA GLN A 134 -7.95 -10.92 -41.40
C GLN A 134 -7.30 -11.86 -42.43
N ARG A 135 -6.00 -12.12 -42.33
CA ARG A 135 -5.30 -13.08 -43.22
C ARG A 135 -5.74 -14.53 -43.00
N LEU A 136 -6.25 -14.84 -41.82
CA LEU A 136 -6.83 -16.16 -41.49
C LEU A 136 -8.33 -16.23 -41.78
N GLY A 137 -8.90 -15.23 -42.47
CA GLY A 137 -10.33 -15.17 -42.78
C GLY A 137 -11.22 -14.83 -41.58
N GLY A 138 -10.65 -14.44 -40.45
CA GLY A 138 -11.38 -13.99 -39.27
C GLY A 138 -11.83 -12.54 -39.37
N ILE A 139 -12.72 -12.15 -38.46
CA ILE A 139 -13.28 -10.79 -38.38
C ILE A 139 -13.09 -10.18 -37.00
N VAL A 140 -13.04 -8.84 -36.94
CA VAL A 140 -13.15 -8.08 -35.70
C VAL A 140 -14.63 -7.99 -35.33
N PHE A 141 -14.98 -8.54 -34.18
CA PHE A 141 -16.35 -8.50 -33.66
C PHE A 141 -16.59 -7.25 -32.82
N SER A 142 -15.64 -6.88 -31.98
CA SER A 142 -15.66 -5.64 -31.21
C SER A 142 -14.24 -5.16 -30.93
N GLN A 143 -14.08 -3.85 -30.79
CA GLN A 143 -12.84 -3.23 -30.38
C GLN A 143 -13.14 -2.02 -29.49
N ASN A 144 -12.45 -1.93 -28.37
CA ASN A 144 -12.49 -0.78 -27.48
C ASN A 144 -11.07 -0.36 -27.11
N THR A 145 -10.69 0.84 -27.53
CA THR A 145 -9.35 1.39 -27.32
C THR A 145 -9.43 2.60 -26.40
N ARG A 146 -8.56 2.65 -25.39
CA ARG A 146 -8.31 3.85 -24.58
C ARG A 146 -6.84 4.22 -24.76
N THR A 147 -6.58 5.48 -25.05
CA THR A 147 -5.22 5.99 -25.25
C THR A 147 -4.64 6.64 -24.00
N GLU A 148 -5.47 7.17 -23.10
CA GLU A 148 -5.01 7.85 -21.89
C GLU A 148 -5.87 7.48 -20.66
N PRO A 149 -5.33 7.59 -19.42
CA PRO A 149 -3.93 7.87 -19.08
C PRO A 149 -3.01 6.66 -19.28
N SER A 150 -3.57 5.49 -19.57
CA SER A 150 -2.81 4.26 -19.83
C SER A 150 -3.33 3.60 -21.10
N PRO A 151 -2.55 3.64 -22.20
CA PRO A 151 -2.91 3.01 -23.45
C PRO A 151 -3.27 1.53 -23.27
N ARG A 152 -4.46 1.16 -23.74
CA ARG A 152 -4.95 -0.22 -23.78
C ARG A 152 -5.95 -0.41 -24.91
N THR A 153 -5.98 -1.60 -25.50
CA THR A 153 -7.05 -2.00 -26.41
C THR A 153 -7.55 -3.39 -26.07
N ASN A 154 -8.87 -3.57 -26.10
CA ASN A 154 -9.52 -4.87 -25.98
C ASN A 154 -10.20 -5.15 -27.32
N ILE A 155 -9.82 -6.26 -27.96
CA ILE A 155 -10.33 -6.66 -29.28
C ILE A 155 -10.90 -8.06 -29.17
N THR A 156 -12.15 -8.24 -29.57
CA THR A 156 -12.76 -9.57 -29.72
C THR A 156 -12.76 -9.95 -31.19
N PHE A 157 -12.12 -11.07 -31.51
CA PHE A 157 -12.06 -11.66 -32.83
C PHE A 157 -12.99 -12.88 -32.92
N LYS A 158 -13.51 -13.10 -34.13
CA LYS A 158 -14.18 -14.33 -34.52
C LYS A 158 -13.38 -15.00 -35.62
N VAL A 159 -13.02 -16.26 -35.42
CA VAL A 159 -12.21 -17.05 -36.35
C VAL A 159 -12.82 -18.42 -36.57
N LEU A 160 -12.50 -19.08 -37.69
CA LEU A 160 -12.91 -20.46 -37.91
C LEU A 160 -12.21 -21.39 -36.90
N PRO A 161 -12.87 -22.44 -36.39
CA PRO A 161 -12.28 -23.36 -35.42
C PRO A 161 -10.95 -23.99 -35.88
N GLN A 162 -10.83 -24.30 -37.17
CA GLN A 162 -9.60 -24.86 -37.77
C GLN A 162 -8.40 -23.90 -37.74
N ASP A 163 -8.65 -22.59 -37.72
CA ASP A 163 -7.63 -21.53 -37.71
C ASP A 163 -7.34 -21.01 -36.29
N PHE A 164 -8.08 -21.50 -35.28
CA PHE A 164 -8.03 -21.00 -33.91
C PHE A 164 -6.62 -21.08 -33.29
N SER A 165 -5.97 -22.24 -33.38
CA SER A 165 -4.62 -22.45 -32.84
C SER A 165 -3.58 -21.56 -33.51
N THR A 166 -3.65 -21.44 -34.84
CA THR A 166 -2.75 -20.59 -35.63
C THR A 166 -2.98 -19.11 -35.33
N ALA A 167 -4.23 -18.68 -35.16
CA ALA A 167 -4.56 -17.32 -34.76
C ALA A 167 -4.00 -17.01 -33.38
N LEU A 168 -4.16 -17.93 -32.42
CA LEU A 168 -3.69 -17.78 -31.05
C LEU A 168 -2.17 -17.60 -30.98
N GLU A 169 -1.41 -18.45 -31.69
CA GLU A 169 0.05 -18.39 -31.74
C GLU A 169 0.55 -17.07 -32.36
N ARG A 170 -0.10 -16.60 -33.43
CA ARG A 170 0.30 -15.34 -34.07
C ARG A 170 -0.08 -14.13 -33.23
N LEU A 171 -1.22 -14.17 -32.53
CA LEU A 171 -1.68 -13.10 -31.66
C LEU A 171 -0.91 -13.02 -30.33
N SER A 172 -0.32 -14.12 -29.85
CA SER A 172 0.60 -14.03 -28.72
C SER A 172 1.92 -13.36 -29.11
N GLY A 173 2.29 -13.39 -30.40
CA GLY A 173 3.52 -12.80 -30.93
C GLY A 173 3.52 -11.30 -31.20
N VAL A 174 2.37 -10.60 -31.14
CA VAL A 174 2.30 -9.13 -31.34
C VAL A 174 2.87 -8.32 -30.18
N GLY A 175 3.18 -8.97 -29.06
CA GLY A 175 3.78 -8.34 -27.89
C GLY A 175 4.36 -9.37 -26.93
N LYS A 176 4.73 -8.94 -25.72
CA LYS A 176 5.12 -9.83 -24.64
C LYS A 176 3.88 -10.46 -24.03
N LEU A 177 3.73 -11.77 -24.18
CA LEU A 177 2.64 -12.51 -23.54
C LEU A 177 2.69 -12.37 -22.01
N VAL A 178 1.59 -11.94 -21.42
CA VAL A 178 1.41 -11.79 -19.97
C VAL A 178 0.60 -12.94 -19.40
N ASP A 179 -0.54 -13.21 -20.04
CA ASP A 179 -1.49 -14.22 -19.60
C ASP A 179 -2.21 -14.82 -20.82
N GLN A 180 -2.56 -16.10 -20.70
CA GLN A 180 -3.30 -16.83 -21.72
C GLN A 180 -4.20 -17.87 -21.08
N SER A 181 -5.49 -17.81 -21.41
CA SER A 181 -6.48 -18.81 -21.02
C SER A 181 -7.19 -19.33 -22.26
N ILE A 182 -7.39 -20.64 -22.33
CA ILE A 182 -8.04 -21.33 -23.44
C ILE A 182 -9.05 -22.31 -22.86
N THR A 183 -10.29 -22.22 -23.32
CA THR A 183 -11.38 -23.13 -22.94
C THR A 183 -11.95 -23.79 -24.18
N SER A 184 -12.30 -25.07 -24.04
CA SER A 184 -12.93 -25.87 -25.10
C SER A 184 -14.07 -26.66 -24.47
N ASP A 185 -15.30 -26.35 -24.88
CA ASP A 185 -16.51 -26.98 -24.35
C ASP A 185 -17.15 -27.85 -25.43
N ASP A 186 -17.27 -29.15 -25.18
CA ASP A 186 -18.01 -30.06 -26.06
C ASP A 186 -19.50 -29.97 -25.76
N VAL A 187 -20.26 -29.52 -26.76
CA VAL A 187 -21.70 -29.30 -26.66
C VAL A 187 -22.49 -30.21 -27.59
N THR A 188 -21.85 -31.25 -28.13
CA THR A 188 -22.47 -32.21 -29.06
C THR A 188 -23.74 -32.82 -28.47
N GLU A 189 -23.69 -33.28 -27.21
CA GLU A 189 -24.84 -33.87 -26.52
C GLU A 189 -26.00 -32.86 -26.37
N ILE A 190 -25.67 -31.61 -26.04
CA ILE A 190 -26.64 -30.54 -25.83
C ILE A 190 -27.35 -30.18 -27.15
N ILE A 191 -26.60 -30.10 -28.26
CA ILE A 191 -27.17 -29.82 -29.58
C ILE A 191 -28.11 -30.94 -30.02
N VAL A 192 -27.71 -32.21 -29.84
CA VAL A 192 -28.53 -33.37 -30.19
C VAL A 192 -29.82 -33.42 -29.35
N ASP A 193 -29.74 -33.14 -28.06
CA ASP A 193 -30.93 -33.03 -27.17
C ASP A 193 -31.86 -31.89 -27.62
N LEU A 194 -31.32 -30.69 -27.85
CA LEU A 194 -32.11 -29.53 -28.30
C LEU A 194 -32.84 -29.82 -29.61
N ARG A 195 -32.15 -30.41 -30.61
CA ARG A 195 -32.77 -30.80 -31.88
C ARG A 195 -33.90 -31.81 -31.68
N SER A 196 -33.70 -32.81 -30.82
CA SER A 196 -34.72 -33.82 -30.50
C SER A 196 -35.95 -33.22 -29.82
N ARG A 197 -35.74 -32.27 -28.89
CA ARG A 197 -36.81 -31.53 -28.22
C ARG A 197 -37.57 -30.62 -29.17
N ILE A 198 -36.88 -29.95 -30.09
CA ILE A 198 -37.49 -29.10 -31.12
C ILE A 198 -38.42 -29.94 -32.00
N ILE A 199 -37.95 -31.08 -32.52
CA ILE A 199 -38.77 -31.99 -33.34
C ILE A 199 -40.05 -32.42 -32.58
N THR A 200 -39.89 -32.76 -31.29
CA THR A 200 -41.04 -33.16 -30.45
C THR A 200 -42.01 -32.01 -30.21
N ALA A 201 -41.49 -30.80 -29.97
CA ALA A 201 -42.29 -29.60 -29.75
C ALA A 201 -43.04 -29.18 -31.03
N GLU A 202 -42.40 -29.23 -32.19
CA GLU A 202 -43.02 -28.98 -33.49
C GLU A 202 -44.20 -29.92 -33.73
N ALA A 203 -44.00 -31.23 -33.53
CA ALA A 203 -45.08 -32.21 -33.64
C ALA A 203 -46.23 -31.94 -32.65
N SER A 204 -45.94 -31.42 -31.46
CA SER A 204 -46.96 -31.04 -30.48
C SER A 204 -47.77 -29.82 -30.93
N VAL A 205 -47.09 -28.79 -31.43
CA VAL A 205 -47.71 -27.59 -32.00
C VAL A 205 -48.64 -27.97 -33.16
N ASP A 206 -48.17 -28.82 -34.07
CA ASP A 206 -48.96 -29.23 -35.23
C ASP A 206 -50.20 -30.05 -34.83
N ARG A 207 -50.10 -30.91 -33.81
CA ARG A 207 -51.28 -31.60 -33.26
C ARG A 207 -52.29 -30.62 -32.68
N LEU A 208 -51.85 -29.63 -31.91
CA LEU A 208 -52.74 -28.62 -31.32
C LEU A 208 -53.41 -27.76 -32.39
N ARG A 209 -52.68 -27.36 -33.44
CA ARG A 209 -53.26 -26.66 -34.60
C ARG A 209 -54.33 -27.50 -35.30
N ASN A 210 -54.10 -28.81 -35.44
CA ASN A 210 -55.09 -29.71 -36.04
C ASN A 210 -56.34 -29.89 -35.15
N PHE A 211 -56.19 -29.96 -33.82
CA PHE A 211 -57.33 -30.00 -32.91
C PHE A 211 -58.11 -28.68 -32.92
N LEU A 212 -57.40 -27.54 -32.94
CA LEU A 212 -58.01 -26.22 -33.02
C LEU A 212 -58.86 -26.03 -34.29
N GLN A 213 -58.40 -26.57 -35.44
CA GLN A 213 -59.17 -26.57 -36.69
C GLN A 213 -60.47 -27.39 -36.63
N GLN A 214 -60.55 -28.37 -35.73
CA GLN A 214 -61.70 -29.26 -35.57
C GLN A 214 -62.63 -28.83 -34.42
N ALA A 215 -62.17 -27.96 -33.53
CA ALA A 215 -62.92 -27.52 -32.36
C ALA A 215 -64.08 -26.60 -32.76
N THR A 216 -65.28 -26.90 -32.26
CA THR A 216 -66.49 -26.11 -32.50
C THR A 216 -67.04 -25.45 -31.24
N ASP A 217 -66.62 -25.92 -30.06
CA ASP A 217 -67.00 -25.32 -28.78
C ASP A 217 -66.06 -24.14 -28.44
N LEU A 218 -66.64 -23.04 -27.96
CA LEU A 218 -65.89 -21.82 -27.66
C LEU A 218 -64.95 -21.98 -26.46
N GLU A 219 -65.30 -22.82 -25.49
CA GLU A 219 -64.45 -23.11 -24.34
C GLU A 219 -63.23 -23.94 -24.77
N ASP A 220 -63.46 -24.99 -25.57
CA ASP A 220 -62.39 -25.83 -26.14
C ASP A 220 -61.42 -25.01 -27.01
N VAL A 221 -61.95 -24.11 -27.85
CA VAL A 221 -61.12 -23.21 -28.67
C VAL A 221 -60.24 -22.33 -27.79
N ALA A 222 -60.81 -21.69 -26.76
CA ALA A 222 -60.03 -20.81 -25.89
C ALA A 222 -58.98 -21.57 -25.07
N GLU A 223 -59.23 -22.83 -24.69
CA GLU A 223 -58.23 -23.67 -24.02
C GLU A 223 -57.12 -24.11 -24.97
N LEU A 224 -57.47 -24.60 -26.16
CA LEU A 224 -56.50 -25.00 -27.19
C LEU A 224 -55.64 -23.84 -27.68
N GLU A 225 -56.19 -22.63 -27.80
CA GLU A 225 -55.41 -21.43 -28.16
C GLU A 225 -54.36 -21.09 -27.09
N ARG A 226 -54.71 -21.19 -25.80
CA ARG A 226 -53.75 -20.93 -24.71
C ARG A 226 -52.63 -21.96 -24.72
N GLU A 227 -52.97 -23.25 -24.79
CA GLU A 227 -51.96 -24.31 -24.85
C GLU A 227 -51.10 -24.19 -26.10
N LEU A 228 -51.69 -23.83 -27.25
CA LEU A 228 -50.95 -23.60 -28.49
C LEU A 228 -49.93 -22.47 -28.33
N LEU A 229 -50.35 -21.31 -27.79
CA LEU A 229 -49.45 -20.18 -27.54
C LEU A 229 -48.28 -20.56 -26.64
N ASP A 230 -48.52 -21.36 -25.60
CA ASP A 230 -47.47 -21.84 -24.69
C ASP A 230 -46.49 -22.79 -25.40
N ARG A 231 -46.99 -23.69 -26.25
CA ARG A 231 -46.15 -24.60 -27.05
C ARG A 231 -45.34 -23.88 -28.10
N GLU A 232 -45.93 -22.92 -28.80
CA GLU A 232 -45.22 -22.10 -29.78
C GLU A 232 -44.12 -21.27 -29.10
N THR A 233 -44.41 -20.64 -27.96
CA THR A 233 -43.42 -19.91 -27.17
C THR A 233 -42.26 -20.81 -26.74
N THR A 234 -42.56 -22.03 -26.29
CA THR A 234 -41.55 -23.01 -25.90
C THR A 234 -40.68 -23.43 -27.08
N LEU A 235 -41.29 -23.68 -28.24
CA LEU A 235 -40.58 -24.03 -29.47
C LEU A 235 -39.63 -22.93 -29.91
N GLU A 236 -40.09 -21.68 -29.92
CA GLU A 236 -39.25 -20.53 -30.28
C GLU A 236 -38.08 -20.33 -29.30
N ARG A 237 -38.30 -20.57 -28.00
CA ARG A 237 -37.21 -20.56 -27.00
C ARG A 237 -36.17 -21.63 -27.31
N LEU A 238 -36.58 -22.87 -27.60
CA LEU A 238 -35.66 -23.97 -27.93
C LEU A 238 -34.87 -23.67 -29.21
N ARG A 239 -35.53 -23.17 -30.26
CA ARG A 239 -34.87 -22.74 -31.51
C ARG A 239 -33.87 -21.62 -31.29
N GLY A 240 -34.20 -20.65 -30.43
CA GLY A 240 -33.28 -19.57 -30.06
C GLY A 240 -32.03 -20.07 -29.31
N GLN A 241 -32.21 -21.05 -28.41
CA GLN A 241 -31.10 -21.69 -27.71
C GLN A 241 -30.19 -22.45 -28.67
N LEU A 242 -30.76 -23.27 -29.57
CA LEU A 242 -29.99 -24.02 -30.57
C LEU A 242 -29.18 -23.07 -31.47
N ARG A 243 -29.82 -22.03 -32.03
CA ARG A 243 -29.13 -21.05 -32.88
C ARG A 243 -27.95 -20.37 -32.17
N THR A 244 -28.10 -20.07 -30.88
CA THR A 244 -27.02 -19.45 -30.09
C THR A 244 -25.82 -20.38 -29.96
N LEU A 245 -26.09 -21.67 -29.72
CA LEU A 245 -25.06 -22.68 -29.54
C LEU A 245 -24.35 -23.01 -30.86
N GLU A 246 -25.11 -23.16 -31.96
CA GLU A 246 -24.56 -23.35 -33.30
C GLU A 246 -23.64 -22.19 -33.70
N ASN A 247 -24.05 -20.94 -33.48
CA ASN A 247 -23.21 -19.77 -33.74
C ASN A 247 -21.90 -19.75 -32.93
N GLN A 248 -21.87 -20.37 -31.74
CA GLN A 248 -20.67 -20.46 -30.90
C GLN A 248 -19.72 -21.58 -31.34
N VAL A 249 -20.26 -22.64 -31.96
CA VAL A 249 -19.49 -23.74 -32.55
C VAL A 249 -18.91 -23.32 -33.90
N ASP A 250 -19.69 -22.60 -34.71
CA ASP A 250 -19.29 -22.16 -36.06
C ASP A 250 -18.08 -21.21 -36.04
N LEU A 251 -17.96 -20.39 -34.98
CA LEU A 251 -16.93 -19.36 -34.86
C LEU A 251 -16.32 -19.34 -33.46
N ALA A 252 -15.03 -19.65 -33.40
CA ALA A 252 -14.23 -19.51 -32.19
C ALA A 252 -14.07 -18.03 -31.80
N THR A 253 -14.01 -17.77 -30.49
CA THR A 253 -13.89 -16.41 -29.93
C THR A 253 -12.52 -16.21 -29.31
N ILE A 254 -11.81 -15.17 -29.73
CA ILE A 254 -10.54 -14.78 -29.12
C ILE A 254 -10.66 -13.35 -28.62
N THR A 255 -10.47 -13.14 -27.32
CA THR A 255 -10.40 -11.81 -26.71
C THR A 255 -8.93 -11.46 -26.47
N LEU A 256 -8.41 -10.50 -27.22
CA LEU A 256 -7.06 -9.97 -27.05
C LEU A 256 -7.11 -8.66 -26.27
N THR A 257 -6.40 -8.62 -25.15
CA THR A 257 -6.12 -7.42 -24.38
C THR A 257 -4.67 -7.02 -24.63
N ILE A 258 -4.45 -5.83 -25.16
CA ILE A 258 -3.12 -5.24 -25.35
C ILE A 258 -3.00 -4.08 -24.36
N THR A 259 -2.01 -4.12 -23.48
CA THR A 259 -1.66 -3.00 -22.60
C THR A 259 -0.29 -2.44 -22.96
N GLN A 260 -0.04 -1.19 -22.62
CA GLN A 260 1.31 -0.65 -22.72
C GLN A 260 2.24 -1.42 -21.76
N SER A 261 3.45 -1.73 -22.23
CA SER A 261 4.52 -2.19 -21.35
C SER A 261 4.75 -1.15 -20.25
N PRO A 262 4.87 -1.54 -18.98
CA PRO A 262 5.21 -0.57 -17.95
C PRO A 262 6.58 0.04 -18.28
N THR A 263 6.64 1.36 -18.40
CA THR A 263 7.91 2.07 -18.36
C THR A 263 8.49 1.83 -16.97
N VAL A 264 9.54 1.03 -16.87
CA VAL A 264 10.34 0.96 -15.65
C VAL A 264 11.00 2.33 -15.52
N LEU A 265 10.39 3.22 -14.75
CA LEU A 265 11.09 4.43 -14.34
C LEU A 265 12.24 3.93 -13.45
N PRO A 266 13.50 4.25 -13.78
CA PRO A 266 14.59 3.88 -12.90
C PRO A 266 14.38 4.57 -11.55
N ASP A 267 14.74 3.87 -10.49
CA ASP A 267 14.79 4.50 -9.18
C ASP A 267 15.88 5.59 -9.24
N THR A 268 15.50 6.82 -8.94
CA THR A 268 16.38 7.98 -8.98
C THR A 268 16.37 8.63 -7.61
N GLY A 269 17.52 8.65 -6.95
CA GLY A 269 17.66 9.23 -5.63
C GLY A 269 19.09 9.68 -5.37
N ILE A 270 19.23 10.72 -4.58
CA ILE A 270 20.49 11.29 -4.14
C ILE A 270 20.44 11.46 -2.63
N LEU A 271 21.47 10.99 -1.94
CA LEU A 271 21.66 11.21 -0.51
C LEU A 271 22.80 12.19 -0.32
N VAL A 272 22.54 13.27 0.41
CA VAL A 272 23.51 14.34 0.63
C VAL A 272 23.81 14.43 2.12
N THR A 273 25.06 14.20 2.48
CA THR A 273 25.56 14.33 3.85
C THR A 273 26.68 15.36 3.90
N ALA A 274 26.71 16.18 4.94
CA ALA A 274 27.75 17.16 5.13
C ALA A 274 28.29 17.10 6.56
N TRP A 275 29.60 17.31 6.67
CA TRP A 275 30.37 17.25 7.91
C TRP A 275 31.29 18.46 7.99
N VAL A 276 31.50 18.97 9.20
CA VAL A 276 32.48 20.03 9.49
C VAL A 276 33.54 19.54 10.45
N SER A 277 34.80 19.92 10.20
CA SER A 277 35.97 19.47 10.95
C SER A 277 37.03 20.56 11.00
N GLU A 278 37.78 20.63 12.11
CA GLU A 278 39.02 21.43 12.21
C GLU A 278 40.24 20.67 11.64
N SER A 279 40.11 19.36 11.41
CA SER A 279 41.21 18.54 10.90
C SER A 279 41.30 18.63 9.38
N ALA A 280 42.44 19.11 8.90
CA ALA A 280 42.78 19.08 7.48
C ALA A 280 43.08 17.66 6.97
N ASP A 281 43.49 16.74 7.85
CA ASP A 281 43.89 15.38 7.49
C ASP A 281 42.67 14.48 7.23
N ASP A 282 41.59 14.65 8.02
CA ASP A 282 40.35 13.86 7.94
C ASP A 282 39.09 14.74 7.97
N PRO A 283 38.86 15.58 6.94
CA PRO A 283 37.77 16.55 6.93
C PRO A 283 36.37 15.91 6.85
N CYS A 284 36.26 14.67 6.33
CA CYS A 284 34.98 13.96 6.19
C CYS A 284 34.60 13.11 7.41
N LEU A 285 35.50 12.96 8.39
CA LEU A 285 35.18 12.35 9.69
C LEU A 285 34.76 13.41 10.72
N GLY A 286 34.06 14.44 10.26
CA GLY A 286 33.64 15.59 11.06
C GLY A 286 32.35 15.35 11.84
N VAL A 287 31.79 16.45 12.31
CA VAL A 287 30.50 16.50 13.02
C VAL A 287 29.54 17.45 12.30
N GLN A 288 28.24 17.39 12.59
CA GLN A 288 27.28 18.33 11.99
C GLN A 288 27.21 19.67 12.72
N ASN A 289 27.69 19.73 13.97
CA ASN A 289 27.72 20.94 14.78
C ASN A 289 29.12 21.07 15.39
N ILE A 290 29.83 22.15 15.09
CA ILE A 290 31.17 22.40 15.61
C ILE A 290 31.25 23.79 16.25
N THR A 291 32.02 23.88 17.32
CA THR A 291 32.38 25.14 17.97
C THR A 291 33.89 25.30 17.87
N VAL A 292 34.36 26.39 17.27
CA VAL A 292 35.77 26.62 16.96
C VAL A 292 36.26 27.96 17.48
N GLU A 293 37.56 28.06 17.76
CA GLU A 293 38.22 29.33 18.12
C GLU A 293 38.24 30.32 16.95
N PRO A 294 38.32 31.64 17.20
CA PRO A 294 38.51 32.62 16.14
C PRO A 294 39.86 32.41 15.45
N GLU A 295 39.94 32.75 14.15
CA GLU A 295 41.15 32.58 13.32
C GLU A 295 41.54 31.12 13.03
N THR A 296 40.61 30.18 13.21
CA THR A 296 40.78 28.77 12.85
C THR A 296 40.12 28.44 11.51
N ASP A 297 40.83 27.71 10.64
CA ASP A 297 40.26 27.21 9.38
C ASP A 297 39.36 26.00 9.64
N VAL A 298 38.15 26.04 9.08
CA VAL A 298 37.18 24.93 9.15
C VAL A 298 37.07 24.27 7.79
N TYR A 299 37.04 22.95 7.78
CA TYR A 299 36.85 22.15 6.57
C TYR A 299 35.41 21.64 6.53
N LEU A 300 34.71 21.96 5.44
CA LEU A 300 33.40 21.42 5.12
C LEU A 300 33.56 20.26 4.16
N CYS A 301 33.29 19.04 4.59
CA CYS A 301 33.17 17.90 3.70
C CYS A 301 31.71 17.71 3.28
N LEU A 302 31.48 17.59 1.98
CA LEU A 302 30.21 17.23 1.37
C LEU A 302 30.35 15.84 0.75
N GLU A 303 29.46 14.95 1.13
CA GLU A 303 29.30 13.61 0.59
C GLU A 303 27.99 13.52 -0.20
N VAL A 304 28.07 12.97 -1.40
CA VAL A 304 26.94 12.79 -2.31
C VAL A 304 26.91 11.33 -2.75
N GLU A 305 25.89 10.59 -2.33
CA GLU A 305 25.71 9.19 -2.68
C GLU A 305 24.55 9.04 -3.68
N ASN A 306 24.80 8.30 -4.76
CA ASN A 306 23.76 7.92 -5.69
C ASN A 306 23.02 6.69 -5.16
N SER A 307 21.86 6.92 -4.53
CA SER A 307 21.00 5.85 -4.03
C SER A 307 20.10 5.22 -5.10
N GLY A 308 20.15 5.76 -6.33
CA GLY A 308 19.36 5.30 -7.47
C GLY A 308 20.03 4.21 -8.29
N THR A 309 19.36 3.86 -9.39
CA THR A 309 19.79 2.85 -10.39
C THR A 309 20.31 3.45 -11.69
N SER A 310 20.12 4.76 -11.88
CA SER A 310 20.66 5.54 -13.00
C SER A 310 21.91 6.29 -12.58
N ALA A 311 22.86 6.50 -13.49
CA ALA A 311 24.00 7.35 -13.22
C ALA A 311 23.54 8.81 -13.08
N LEU A 312 24.15 9.56 -12.17
CA LEU A 312 23.89 11.00 -11.98
C LEU A 312 24.94 11.81 -12.72
N THR A 313 24.52 12.82 -13.47
CA THR A 313 25.37 13.81 -14.17
C THR A 313 24.93 15.22 -13.82
N ASP A 314 25.70 16.23 -14.25
CA ASP A 314 25.41 17.65 -13.99
C ASP A 314 25.17 17.95 -12.50
N VAL A 315 26.05 17.43 -11.64
CA VAL A 315 25.96 17.62 -10.18
C VAL A 315 26.36 19.05 -9.85
N GLU A 316 25.40 19.83 -9.36
CA GLU A 316 25.59 21.21 -8.95
C GLU A 316 25.39 21.34 -7.44
N VAL A 317 26.31 22.06 -6.78
CA VAL A 317 26.23 22.34 -5.35
C VAL A 317 25.92 23.82 -5.18
N SER A 318 24.92 24.13 -4.36
CA SER A 318 24.50 25.49 -4.05
C SER A 318 24.32 25.69 -2.54
N THR A 319 24.31 26.95 -2.09
CA THR A 319 24.01 27.32 -0.70
C THR A 319 22.88 28.33 -0.63
N ARG A 320 21.87 28.07 0.21
CA ARG A 320 20.69 28.95 0.30
C ARG A 320 20.94 30.24 1.09
N ASN A 321 21.75 30.15 2.15
CA ASN A 321 21.84 31.19 3.18
C ASN A 321 23.22 31.89 3.26
N LEU A 322 24.24 31.36 2.58
CA LEU A 322 25.58 31.91 2.49
C LEU A 322 26.00 32.14 1.02
N ARG A 323 27.03 32.96 0.82
CA ARG A 323 27.73 33.10 -0.47
C ARG A 323 29.07 32.40 -0.36
N LEU A 324 29.07 31.10 -0.56
CA LEU A 324 30.31 30.32 -0.65
C LEU A 324 30.76 30.23 -2.11
N ASN A 325 32.07 30.21 -2.34
CA ASN A 325 32.59 29.89 -3.67
C ASN A 325 32.71 28.37 -3.78
N LEU A 326 31.66 27.77 -4.33
CA LEU A 326 31.49 26.32 -4.41
C LEU A 326 32.33 25.70 -5.55
N ASP A 327 32.91 26.52 -6.46
CA ASP A 327 33.88 26.05 -7.46
C ASP A 327 35.20 25.59 -6.82
N ASN A 328 35.44 25.92 -5.55
CA ASN A 328 36.66 25.58 -4.82
C ASN A 328 36.59 24.23 -4.10
N PHE A 329 35.48 23.48 -4.22
CA PHE A 329 35.40 22.12 -3.68
C PHE A 329 36.49 21.25 -4.30
N ARG A 330 37.37 20.73 -3.45
CA ARG A 330 38.43 19.79 -3.87
C ARG A 330 37.90 18.37 -3.72
N PRO A 331 37.83 17.58 -4.80
CA PRO A 331 37.38 16.19 -4.70
C PRO A 331 38.37 15.38 -3.85
N VAL A 332 37.85 14.68 -2.86
CA VAL A 332 38.58 13.72 -2.02
C VAL A 332 38.38 12.31 -2.56
N GLN A 333 37.16 11.98 -2.97
CA GLN A 333 36.79 10.68 -3.52
C GLN A 333 35.81 10.83 -4.69
N GLY A 334 36.06 10.06 -5.75
CA GLY A 334 35.21 9.92 -6.94
C GLY A 334 35.26 11.11 -7.94
N ASN A 335 34.33 11.16 -8.90
CA ASN A 335 34.15 12.23 -9.89
C ASN A 335 32.74 12.92 -9.89
N PHE A 336 32.68 14.25 -9.69
CA PHE A 336 31.41 15.02 -9.73
C PHE A 336 30.76 15.11 -11.12
N ASN A 337 31.51 14.83 -12.19
CA ASN A 337 30.93 14.86 -13.53
C ASN A 337 29.96 13.70 -13.76
N ARG A 338 30.14 12.59 -13.03
CA ARG A 338 29.34 11.37 -13.19
C ARG A 338 29.46 10.47 -11.97
N ILE A 339 28.33 10.17 -11.32
CA ILE A 339 28.24 9.29 -10.16
C ILE A 339 27.45 8.04 -10.55
N GLU A 340 28.09 6.88 -10.57
CA GLU A 340 27.43 5.61 -10.89
C GLU A 340 26.51 5.13 -9.76
N PRO A 341 25.57 4.21 -10.02
CA PRO A 341 24.68 3.67 -8.98
C PRO A 341 25.44 3.09 -7.77
N ASN A 342 25.03 3.47 -6.55
CA ASN A 342 25.69 3.13 -5.28
C ASN A 342 27.14 3.64 -5.14
N GLU A 343 27.52 4.63 -5.95
CA GLU A 343 28.79 5.33 -5.79
C GLU A 343 28.62 6.54 -4.85
N LEU A 344 29.62 6.74 -3.98
CA LEU A 344 29.73 7.90 -3.09
C LEU A 344 30.85 8.80 -3.57
N MET A 345 30.52 10.08 -3.63
CA MET A 345 31.39 11.20 -3.92
C MET A 345 31.66 11.98 -2.64
N ALA A 346 32.91 12.42 -2.46
CA ALA A 346 33.24 13.35 -1.38
C ALA A 346 34.08 14.51 -1.89
N ALA A 347 33.74 15.73 -1.49
CA ALA A 347 34.57 16.91 -1.71
C ALA A 347 34.67 17.78 -0.46
N VAL A 348 35.77 18.51 -0.37
CA VAL A 348 36.06 19.37 0.78
C VAL A 348 36.22 20.82 0.34
N LEU A 349 35.62 21.71 1.11
CA LEU A 349 35.76 23.16 0.99
C LEU A 349 36.41 23.70 2.25
N GLU A 350 37.49 24.45 2.08
CA GLU A 350 38.17 25.17 3.15
C GLU A 350 37.43 26.50 3.40
N LEU A 351 37.02 26.72 4.65
CA LEU A 351 36.25 27.86 5.12
C LEU A 351 37.08 28.63 6.15
N PRO A 352 37.83 29.66 5.72
CA PRO A 352 38.59 30.47 6.66
C PRO A 352 37.67 31.30 7.55
N ILE A 353 37.99 31.36 8.84
CA ILE A 353 37.27 32.19 9.82
C ILE A 353 38.11 33.42 10.13
N GLU A 354 37.60 34.59 9.77
CA GLU A 354 38.28 35.87 9.97
C GLU A 354 37.45 36.73 10.94
N ASP A 355 38.04 37.20 12.04
CA ASP A 355 37.38 38.06 13.05
C ASP A 355 36.05 37.47 13.58
N GLY A 356 35.98 36.14 13.76
CA GLY A 356 34.76 35.43 14.17
C GLY A 356 33.63 35.43 13.13
N ARG A 357 33.98 35.66 11.86
CA ARG A 357 33.07 35.65 10.72
C ARG A 357 33.44 34.53 9.76
N LEU A 358 32.41 33.84 9.28
CA LEU A 358 32.52 32.86 8.20
C LEU A 358 31.77 33.40 6.97
N ALA A 359 32.46 33.48 5.83
CA ALA A 359 31.94 34.08 4.59
C ALA A 359 31.28 35.46 4.79
N GLY A 360 31.87 36.28 5.68
CA GLY A 360 31.38 37.62 5.98
C GLY A 360 30.12 37.67 6.84
N ARG A 361 29.71 36.58 7.51
CA ARG A 361 28.60 36.51 8.47
C ARG A 361 29.13 36.20 9.86
N VAL A 362 28.56 36.83 10.89
CA VAL A 362 28.93 36.57 12.30
C VAL A 362 28.49 35.15 12.66
N ALA A 363 29.44 34.33 13.13
CA ALA A 363 29.20 32.93 13.48
C ALA A 363 29.13 32.68 15.00
N THR A 364 29.17 33.71 15.83
CA THR A 364 29.17 33.59 17.30
C THR A 364 27.87 33.06 17.92
N ARG A 365 26.77 33.02 17.16
CA ARG A 365 25.47 32.45 17.60
C ARG A 365 25.11 31.13 16.90
N GLY A 366 26.10 30.49 16.28
CA GLY A 366 25.87 29.38 15.36
C GLY A 366 25.39 29.89 14.01
N LEU A 367 26.15 29.60 12.96
CA LEU A 367 25.81 29.91 11.59
C LEU A 367 25.45 28.59 10.88
N PRO A 368 24.18 28.38 10.50
CA PRO A 368 23.82 27.24 9.67
C PRO A 368 24.38 27.44 8.26
N ILE A 369 24.94 26.40 7.68
CA ILE A 369 25.32 26.33 6.27
C ILE A 369 24.35 25.33 5.63
N GLU A 370 23.39 25.86 4.87
CA GLU A 370 22.38 25.06 4.17
C GLU A 370 22.90 24.74 2.77
N LEU A 371 23.24 23.48 2.55
CA LEU A 371 23.74 22.94 1.29
C LEU A 371 22.60 22.28 0.54
N GLU A 372 22.51 22.56 -0.76
CA GLU A 372 21.57 21.94 -1.68
C GLU A 372 22.35 21.43 -2.88
N VAL A 373 22.17 20.14 -3.19
CA VAL A 373 22.81 19.50 -4.33
C VAL A 373 21.73 19.08 -5.30
N THR A 374 21.86 19.47 -6.56
CA THR A 374 21.02 18.99 -7.66
C THR A 374 21.85 18.08 -8.55
N ALA A 375 21.19 17.10 -9.16
CA ALA A 375 21.81 16.22 -10.14
C ALA A 375 20.77 15.73 -11.15
N THR A 376 21.20 15.48 -12.38
CA THR A 376 20.35 14.94 -13.44
C THR A 376 20.63 13.46 -13.65
N PRO A 377 19.69 12.55 -13.34
CA PRO A 377 19.85 11.13 -13.65
C PRO A 377 19.80 10.90 -15.16
N VAL A 378 20.61 9.98 -15.67
CA VAL A 378 20.61 9.59 -17.08
C VAL A 378 20.28 8.11 -17.25
N ASN A 379 19.39 7.80 -18.19
CA ASN A 379 19.09 6.42 -18.59
C ASN A 379 20.30 5.76 -19.26
N PHE A 380 20.23 4.44 -19.46
CA PHE A 380 21.27 3.67 -20.14
C PHE A 380 21.54 4.13 -21.58
N ASP A 381 20.54 4.68 -22.25
CA ASP A 381 20.63 5.26 -23.60
C ASP A 381 21.16 6.71 -23.60
N GLY A 382 21.42 7.28 -22.42
CA GLY A 382 21.92 8.64 -22.23
C GLY A 382 20.84 9.72 -22.22
N THR A 383 19.55 9.39 -22.22
CA THR A 383 18.49 10.40 -22.06
C THR A 383 18.45 10.92 -20.62
N ALA A 384 18.43 12.23 -20.45
CA ALA A 384 18.24 12.88 -19.16
C ALA A 384 16.82 12.66 -18.62
N LEU A 385 16.73 12.41 -17.32
CA LEU A 385 15.49 12.28 -16.55
C LEU A 385 15.22 13.56 -15.75
N ASP A 386 14.10 13.58 -15.02
CA ASP A 386 13.77 14.67 -14.11
C ASP A 386 14.87 14.84 -13.05
N GLU A 387 15.26 16.09 -12.82
CA GLU A 387 16.31 16.45 -11.85
C GLU A 387 15.95 15.99 -10.44
N VAL A 388 16.93 15.44 -9.74
CA VAL A 388 16.84 15.08 -8.33
C VAL A 388 17.63 16.06 -7.48
N TRP A 389 17.20 16.25 -6.24
CA TRP A 389 17.85 17.16 -5.31
C TRP A 389 17.96 16.53 -3.93
N GLY A 390 18.95 16.97 -3.17
CA GLY A 390 19.13 16.64 -1.76
C GLY A 390 19.68 17.83 -0.99
N GLU A 391 19.43 17.85 0.31
CA GLU A 391 19.88 18.93 1.18
C GLU A 391 20.61 18.40 2.41
N SER A 392 21.54 19.21 2.93
CA SER A 392 22.23 18.94 4.17
C SER A 392 22.53 20.24 4.91
N VAL A 393 22.53 20.19 6.24
CA VAL A 393 22.76 21.38 7.07
C VAL A 393 23.82 21.07 8.11
N VAL A 394 24.81 21.95 8.18
CA VAL A 394 25.84 21.93 9.24
C VAL A 394 25.86 23.26 9.97
N TRP A 395 26.27 23.25 11.23
CA TRP A 395 26.33 24.42 12.08
C TRP A 395 27.76 24.69 12.51
N VAL A 396 28.22 25.92 12.27
CA VAL A 396 29.53 26.39 12.72
C VAL A 396 29.32 27.52 13.72
N GLN A 397 29.79 27.33 14.93
CA GLN A 397 29.80 28.34 15.98
C GLN A 397 31.25 28.78 16.24
N VAL A 398 31.48 30.08 16.37
CA VAL A 398 32.78 30.60 16.80
C VAL A 398 32.71 30.98 18.27
N ASP A 399 33.57 30.38 19.09
CA ASP A 399 33.70 30.71 20.50
C ASP A 399 34.62 31.91 20.68
N THR A 400 34.04 33.06 21.00
CA THR A 400 34.83 34.25 21.35
C THR A 400 34.91 34.32 22.87
N ASP A 401 35.87 33.61 23.45
CA ASP A 401 36.12 33.52 24.90
C ASP A 401 36.31 34.89 25.60
N ASP A 402 36.49 35.98 24.84
CA ASP A 402 36.68 37.35 25.35
C ASP A 402 35.44 38.26 25.27
N ALA A 403 34.28 37.77 24.80
CA ALA A 403 33.05 38.55 24.83
C ALA A 403 32.32 38.32 26.16
N LEU A 404 32.48 39.24 27.13
CA LEU A 404 31.55 39.35 28.27
C LEU A 404 30.11 39.20 27.74
N PRO A 405 29.28 38.28 28.31
CA PRO A 405 27.95 38.02 27.78
C PRO A 405 27.19 39.33 27.64
N GLY A 406 26.69 39.58 26.43
CA GLY A 406 25.97 40.81 26.16
C GLY A 406 24.73 40.90 27.05
N PHE A 407 24.26 42.11 27.32
CA PHE A 407 22.99 42.31 28.04
C PHE A 407 21.86 41.47 27.42
N GLY A 408 21.85 41.28 26.10
CA GLY A 408 20.87 40.45 25.40
C GLY A 408 20.91 38.97 25.78
N ASP A 409 22.10 38.37 25.90
CA ASP A 409 22.24 36.94 26.24
C ASP A 409 21.88 36.70 27.71
N SER A 410 22.19 37.65 28.59
CA SER A 410 21.72 37.64 29.98
C SER A 410 20.20 37.85 30.11
N VAL A 411 19.56 38.54 29.15
CA VAL A 411 18.11 38.75 29.10
C VAL A 411 17.39 37.54 28.56
N SER A 412 17.93 36.84 27.55
CA SER A 412 17.36 35.58 27.07
C SER A 412 17.47 34.47 28.13
N ASP A 413 18.62 34.36 28.80
CA ASP A 413 18.79 33.41 29.91
C ASP A 413 17.94 33.79 31.12
N GLY A 414 17.75 35.09 31.38
CA GLY A 414 16.80 35.57 32.38
C GLY A 414 15.34 35.24 32.01
N ALA A 415 14.97 35.38 30.74
CA ALA A 415 13.62 35.12 30.25
C ALA A 415 13.26 33.63 30.29
N SER A 416 14.19 32.74 29.96
CA SER A 416 14.00 31.29 30.14
C SER A 416 13.80 30.94 31.61
N GLY A 417 14.53 31.59 32.53
CA GLY A 417 14.28 31.51 33.97
C GLY A 417 12.88 31.95 34.39
N VAL A 418 12.35 33.04 33.82
CA VAL A 418 10.96 33.50 34.09
C VAL A 418 9.93 32.49 33.58
N VAL A 419 10.12 31.94 32.39
CA VAL A 419 9.22 30.92 31.83
C VAL A 419 9.27 29.63 32.66
N ALA A 420 10.45 29.22 33.13
CA ALA A 420 10.60 28.09 34.03
C ALA A 420 9.86 28.31 35.36
N VAL A 421 9.99 29.49 35.98
CA VAL A 421 9.25 29.83 37.20
C VAL A 421 7.74 29.86 36.94
N PHE A 422 7.29 30.42 35.82
CA PHE A 422 5.87 30.46 35.46
C PHE A 422 5.29 29.06 35.22
N SER A 423 6.07 28.18 34.58
CA SER A 423 5.71 26.77 34.36
C SER A 423 5.58 26.02 35.68
N VAL A 424 6.51 26.21 36.62
CA VAL A 424 6.42 25.64 37.97
C VAL A 424 5.18 26.16 38.71
N ILE A 425 4.85 27.44 38.61
CA ILE A 425 3.63 28.01 39.21
C ILE A 425 2.37 27.37 38.63
N LEU A 426 2.30 27.21 37.30
CA LEU A 426 1.17 26.57 36.63
C LEU A 426 0.99 25.11 37.06
N ILE A 427 2.10 24.36 37.20
CA ILE A 427 2.07 22.98 37.71
C ILE A 427 1.53 22.97 39.14
N VAL A 428 2.01 23.84 40.02
CA VAL A 428 1.54 23.94 41.42
C VAL A 428 0.05 24.29 41.48
N VAL A 429 -0.42 25.23 40.65
CA VAL A 429 -1.84 25.60 40.56
C VAL A 429 -2.69 24.43 40.06
N GLY A 430 -2.23 23.73 39.02
CA GLY A 430 -2.88 22.54 38.47
C GLY A 430 -3.02 21.42 39.51
N VAL A 431 -1.96 21.18 40.29
CA VAL A 431 -1.97 20.18 41.36
C VAL A 431 -2.90 20.57 42.51
N LEU A 432 -3.04 21.86 42.84
CA LEU A 432 -3.90 22.33 43.93
C LEU A 432 -5.39 22.41 43.56
N LEU A 433 -5.71 22.57 42.27
CA LEU A 433 -7.06 22.73 41.76
C LEU A 433 -8.06 21.62 42.19
N PRO A 434 -7.73 20.32 42.13
CA PRO A 434 -8.64 19.26 42.59
C PRO A 434 -8.86 19.24 44.11
N PHE A 435 -8.00 19.88 44.91
CA PHE A 435 -8.11 19.91 46.38
C PHE A 435 -8.85 21.15 46.92
N LEU A 436 -9.11 22.17 46.09
CA LEU A 436 -9.91 23.34 46.45
C LEU A 436 -11.27 23.01 47.12
N PRO A 437 -12.09 22.06 46.64
CA PRO A 437 -13.36 21.73 47.29
C PRO A 437 -13.17 21.13 48.70
N ILE A 438 -12.09 20.36 48.91
CA ILE A 438 -11.76 19.76 50.21
C ILE A 438 -11.32 20.86 51.18
N ILE A 439 -10.45 21.78 50.72
CA ILE A 439 -10.01 22.93 51.52
C ILE A 439 -11.21 23.81 51.91
N ALA A 440 -12.13 24.06 50.98
CA ALA A 440 -13.36 24.82 51.24
C ALA A 440 -14.27 24.11 52.26
N ALA A 441 -14.43 22.79 52.17
CA ALA A 441 -15.20 22.00 53.13
C ALA A 441 -14.61 22.05 54.54
N ILE A 442 -13.28 21.95 54.66
CA ILE A 442 -12.57 22.08 55.95
C ILE A 442 -12.74 23.50 56.52
N ALA A 443 -12.61 24.53 55.70
CA ALA A 443 -12.80 25.92 56.12
C ALA A 443 -14.24 26.18 56.61
N ALA A 444 -15.24 25.64 55.91
CA ALA A 444 -16.65 25.71 56.31
C ALA A 444 -16.91 24.99 57.65
N LEU A 445 -16.29 23.81 57.84
CA LEU A 445 -16.38 23.07 59.10
C LEU A 445 -15.76 23.85 60.27
N ILE A 446 -14.58 24.44 60.08
CA ILE A 446 -13.91 25.27 61.09
C ILE A 446 -14.75 26.50 61.44
N TRP A 447 -15.32 27.17 60.42
CA TRP A 447 -16.20 28.32 60.61
C TRP A 447 -17.45 27.94 61.42
N TRP A 448 -18.07 26.80 61.11
CA TRP A 448 -19.23 26.28 61.83
C TRP A 448 -18.91 25.96 63.30
N ILE A 449 -17.76 25.34 63.58
CA ILE A 449 -17.30 25.06 64.95
C ILE A 449 -17.06 26.36 65.72
N ARG A 450 -16.40 27.35 65.11
CA ARG A 450 -16.17 28.67 65.73
C ARG A 450 -17.48 29.39 66.04
N ARG A 451 -18.45 29.33 65.12
CA ARG A 451 -19.78 29.93 65.32
C ARG A 451 -20.54 29.30 66.49
N ARG A 452 -20.40 27.99 66.71
CA ARG A 452 -21.02 27.31 67.86
C ARG A 452 -20.38 27.66 69.21
N ARG A 453 -19.10 28.02 69.25
CA ARG A 453 -18.39 28.37 70.50
C ARG A 453 -18.63 29.79 71.00
N ARG A 454 -19.17 30.70 70.18
CA ARG A 454 -19.47 32.10 70.59
C ARG A 454 -20.78 32.29 71.37
N LYS A 455 -21.51 31.21 71.69
CA LYS A 455 -22.76 31.28 72.49
C LYS A 455 -22.56 31.00 73.99
N THR A 456 -21.33 31.04 74.49
CA THR A 456 -21.06 30.76 75.91
C THR A 456 -20.05 31.75 76.45
N GLU A 457 -20.50 32.98 76.71
CA GLU A 457 -19.74 33.92 77.54
C GLU A 457 -20.72 34.62 78.49
N SER A 458 -20.62 34.24 79.77
CA SER A 458 -21.34 34.82 80.90
C SER A 458 -20.66 36.13 81.34
N PRO A 459 -21.41 37.09 81.93
CA PRO A 459 -20.92 38.45 82.15
C PRO A 459 -19.96 38.57 83.34
N PRO A 460 -19.06 39.57 83.35
CA PRO A 460 -18.05 39.73 84.39
C PRO A 460 -18.64 40.32 85.69
N PRO A 461 -18.21 39.84 86.88
CA PRO A 461 -18.55 40.45 88.15
C PRO A 461 -17.67 41.68 88.50
N PRO A 462 -18.13 42.52 89.44
CA PRO A 462 -17.78 43.94 89.52
C PRO A 462 -16.48 44.25 90.28
N ALA A 463 -15.95 45.43 89.98
CA ALA A 463 -14.70 46.00 90.48
C ALA A 463 -14.79 46.54 91.92
N THR A 464 -13.67 46.46 92.62
CA THR A 464 -13.29 47.35 93.73
C THR A 464 -11.88 47.84 93.51
#